data_AF-A0A8T7C7A5-F1
#
_entry.id   AF-A0A8T7C7A5-F1
#
_cell.length_a   1.000
_cell.length_b   1.000
_cell.length_c   1.000
_cell.angle_alpha   90.00
_cell.angle_beta   90.00
_cell.angle_gamma   90.00
#
_symmetry.space_group_name_H-M   'P 1'
#
loop_
_entity.id
_entity.type
_entity.pdbx_description
1 polymer ?
#
loop_
_entity_poly.entity_id
_entity_poly.type
_entity_poly.pdbx_seq_one_letter_code
_entity_poly.pdbx_strand_id
1 'polypeptide(L)'
;MTPKDAPMNCNTYPLYSATLLTVLIMAGASPLTHAADSDGDGINDLFDNCSQIANPLQIDADDDGFGNRCDPDLNNSGIVNFADVAIFSGVYLSADPVADFDSSGAVNFIDFSLVADFYLSPPGPGAVIPTYTADAQPIFADKCAPCHTSLGSGGHNIGSTYADAFLDANNPSCAGLNVAQCALIRIQNGSMPRGAGCTGDPVLDVGNSACLSADQQFIIQAWIDGGLPE
;
A
#
# COMPACT_ATOMS: atom_id res chain seq x y z
N MET A 1 0.33 -14.00 38.14
CA MET A 1 -0.23 -13.58 36.84
C MET A 1 -1.02 -12.33 37.10
N THR A 2 -0.63 -11.23 36.49
CA THR A 2 -1.38 -9.97 36.61
C THR A 2 -2.58 -10.02 35.65
N PRO A 3 -3.64 -9.24 35.86
CA PRO A 3 -4.80 -9.19 34.96
C PRO A 3 -4.46 -8.85 33.48
N LYS A 4 -3.21 -8.48 33.18
CA LYS A 4 -2.68 -8.18 31.84
C LYS A 4 -2.33 -9.44 31.02
N ASP A 5 -2.38 -10.62 31.63
CA ASP A 5 -1.89 -11.89 31.06
C ASP A 5 -3.03 -12.86 30.65
N ALA A 6 -4.30 -12.45 30.74
CA ALA A 6 -5.41 -13.26 30.22
C ALA A 6 -5.50 -13.12 28.68
N PRO A 7 -5.85 -14.19 27.94
CA PRO A 7 -6.18 -14.07 26.53
C PRO A 7 -7.36 -13.09 26.40
N MET A 8 -7.08 -11.87 25.93
CA MET A 8 -8.11 -10.89 25.68
C MET A 8 -8.89 -11.35 24.46
N ASN A 9 -10.08 -11.88 24.71
CA ASN A 9 -11.06 -12.10 23.66
C ASN A 9 -11.60 -10.72 23.24
N CYS A 10 -11.00 -10.14 22.19
CA CYS A 10 -11.40 -8.86 21.61
C CYS A 10 -12.88 -8.84 21.14
N ASN A 11 -13.57 -9.99 21.14
CA ASN A 11 -15.00 -10.11 20.85
C ASN A 11 -15.93 -10.03 22.08
N THR A 12 -15.42 -9.75 23.29
CA THR A 12 -16.27 -9.65 24.50
C THR A 12 -16.86 -8.27 24.76
N TYR A 13 -16.53 -7.28 23.95
CA TYR A 13 -17.23 -6.00 23.95
C TYR A 13 -18.52 -6.14 23.13
N PRO A 14 -19.70 -5.81 23.69
CA PRO A 14 -20.93 -5.83 22.92
C PRO A 14 -20.75 -4.84 21.78
N LEU A 15 -20.78 -5.33 20.54
CA LEU A 15 -21.11 -4.51 19.39
C LEU A 15 -22.33 -3.68 19.79
N TYR A 16 -22.19 -2.36 19.82
CA TYR A 16 -23.33 -1.49 20.01
C TYR A 16 -24.43 -1.95 19.05
N SER A 17 -25.56 -2.32 19.65
CA SER A 17 -26.77 -2.83 19.00
C SER A 17 -26.98 -2.19 17.62
N ALA A 18 -26.69 -2.95 16.56
CA ALA A 18 -27.01 -2.60 15.20
C ALA A 18 -28.54 -2.61 15.04
N THR A 19 -29.19 -1.49 15.32
CA THR A 19 -30.57 -1.26 14.87
C THR A 19 -30.56 -1.07 13.37
N LEU A 20 -31.05 -2.09 12.67
CA LEU A 20 -31.52 -2.14 11.29
C LEU A 20 -31.09 -0.98 10.37
N LEU A 21 -30.05 -1.23 9.57
CA LEU A 21 -30.09 -0.83 8.17
C LEU A 21 -29.75 -2.06 7.34
N THR A 22 -30.78 -2.69 6.78
CA THR A 22 -30.65 -3.74 5.77
C THR A 22 -29.95 -3.14 4.55
N VAL A 23 -28.63 -3.21 4.53
CA VAL A 23 -27.86 -3.22 3.29
C VAL A 23 -27.67 -4.69 2.94
N LEU A 24 -28.26 -5.08 1.82
CA LEU A 24 -28.19 -6.40 1.24
C LEU A 24 -26.72 -6.75 1.01
N ILE A 25 -26.15 -7.62 1.85
CA ILE A 25 -24.86 -8.25 1.60
C ILE A 25 -25.05 -9.17 0.39
N MET A 26 -24.65 -8.70 -0.77
CA MET A 26 -24.22 -9.59 -1.84
C MET A 26 -22.81 -10.02 -1.49
N ALA A 27 -22.57 -11.33 -1.45
CA ALA A 27 -21.25 -11.89 -1.30
C ALA A 27 -20.30 -11.32 -2.37
N GLY A 28 -19.18 -10.74 -1.92
CA GLY A 28 -18.09 -10.27 -2.80
C GLY A 28 -17.44 -9.01 -2.24
N ALA A 29 -16.24 -9.18 -1.66
CA ALA A 29 -15.22 -8.17 -1.36
C ALA A 29 -15.68 -6.85 -0.70
N SER A 30 -15.18 -6.60 0.52
CA SER A 30 -14.90 -5.21 0.94
C SER A 30 -14.13 -4.53 -0.20
N PRO A 31 -14.48 -3.33 -0.68
CA PRO A 31 -13.80 -2.74 -1.82
C PRO A 31 -12.47 -2.17 -1.32
N LEU A 32 -11.49 -3.06 -1.13
CA LEU A 32 -10.09 -2.67 -1.18
C LEU A 32 -9.80 -2.40 -2.66
N THR A 33 -10.24 -1.24 -3.16
CA THR A 33 -10.15 -0.87 -4.58
C THR A 33 -8.70 -0.81 -5.07
N HIS A 34 -7.75 -0.74 -4.13
CA HIS A 34 -6.33 -0.64 -4.40
C HIS A 34 -5.59 -1.98 -4.43
N ALA A 35 -6.24 -3.09 -4.06
CA ALA A 35 -5.64 -4.43 -4.17
C ALA A 35 -5.90 -5.08 -5.55
N ALA A 36 -6.19 -4.28 -6.57
CA ALA A 36 -6.39 -4.73 -7.94
C ALA A 36 -5.04 -4.82 -8.69
N ASP A 37 -5.09 -5.48 -9.84
CA ASP A 37 -4.08 -5.46 -10.89
C ASP A 37 -4.83 -4.91 -12.10
N SER A 38 -4.81 -3.59 -12.26
CA SER A 38 -5.71 -2.86 -13.14
C SER A 38 -5.36 -3.05 -14.62
N ASP A 39 -4.10 -3.29 -14.94
CA ASP A 39 -3.61 -3.48 -16.31
C ASP A 39 -3.31 -4.95 -16.67
N GLY A 40 -3.34 -5.84 -15.68
CA GLY A 40 -3.24 -7.29 -15.85
C GLY A 40 -1.81 -7.78 -16.05
N ASP A 41 -0.82 -7.05 -15.55
CA ASP A 41 0.61 -7.36 -15.74
C ASP A 41 1.18 -8.31 -14.67
N GLY A 42 0.39 -8.59 -13.63
CA GLY A 42 0.73 -9.48 -12.53
C GLY A 42 1.30 -8.76 -11.30
N ILE A 43 1.45 -7.44 -11.34
CA ILE A 43 1.82 -6.57 -10.23
C ILE A 43 0.55 -5.92 -9.68
N ASN A 44 0.51 -5.75 -8.37
CA ASN A 44 -0.64 -5.10 -7.74
C ASN A 44 -0.49 -3.58 -7.85
N ASP A 45 -1.59 -2.87 -8.08
CA ASP A 45 -1.63 -1.40 -8.22
C ASP A 45 -0.89 -0.66 -7.09
N LEU A 46 -0.81 -1.22 -5.87
CA LEU A 46 -0.05 -0.63 -4.74
C LEU A 46 1.48 -0.61 -4.92
N PHE A 47 2.03 -1.46 -5.80
CA PHE A 47 3.46 -1.62 -6.05
C PHE A 47 3.81 -1.47 -7.52
N ASP A 48 2.81 -1.22 -8.36
CA ASP A 48 2.97 -1.10 -9.79
C ASP A 48 3.41 0.32 -10.15
N ASN A 49 4.67 0.47 -10.55
CA ASN A 49 5.21 1.76 -10.99
C ASN A 49 4.59 2.26 -12.32
N CYS A 50 3.72 1.48 -12.96
CA CYS A 50 2.83 1.89 -14.05
C CYS A 50 1.43 1.25 -13.97
N SER A 51 0.68 1.48 -12.88
CA SER A 51 -0.63 0.86 -12.55
C SER A 51 -1.76 0.83 -13.61
N GLN A 52 -1.57 1.39 -14.80
CA GLN A 52 -2.53 1.34 -15.91
C GLN A 52 -1.89 0.89 -17.24
N ILE A 53 -0.59 0.59 -17.27
CA ILE A 53 0.16 0.22 -18.48
C ILE A 53 1.14 -0.91 -18.16
N ALA A 54 0.75 -2.12 -18.60
CA ALA A 54 1.45 -3.35 -18.26
C ALA A 54 2.97 -3.29 -18.52
N ASN A 55 3.74 -3.45 -17.44
CA ASN A 55 5.19 -3.49 -17.42
C ASN A 55 5.69 -4.51 -16.37
N PRO A 56 5.54 -5.84 -16.60
CA PRO A 56 5.78 -6.87 -15.58
C PRO A 56 7.21 -6.92 -15.00
N LEU A 57 8.18 -6.26 -15.66
CA LEU A 57 9.56 -6.17 -15.21
C LEU A 57 9.82 -4.98 -14.27
N GLN A 58 8.85 -4.06 -14.15
CA GLN A 58 8.86 -2.90 -13.25
C GLN A 58 10.16 -2.08 -13.37
N ILE A 59 10.69 -1.96 -14.59
CA ILE A 59 11.91 -1.19 -14.87
C ILE A 59 11.59 0.29 -14.69
N ASP A 60 12.37 0.94 -13.82
CA ASP A 60 12.41 2.37 -13.52
C ASP A 60 13.91 2.70 -13.50
N ALA A 61 14.41 3.35 -14.56
CA ALA A 61 15.84 3.51 -14.80
C ALA A 61 16.43 4.77 -14.17
N ASP A 62 15.60 5.74 -13.80
CA ASP A 62 15.97 6.99 -13.13
C ASP A 62 15.52 7.05 -11.65
N ASP A 63 14.89 5.99 -11.15
CA ASP A 63 14.52 5.75 -9.74
C ASP A 63 13.58 6.84 -9.19
N ASP A 64 12.63 7.29 -10.01
CA ASP A 64 11.71 8.37 -9.65
C ASP A 64 10.34 7.89 -9.15
N GLY A 65 10.08 6.58 -9.27
CA GLY A 65 8.85 5.90 -8.84
C GLY A 65 7.84 5.65 -9.96
N PHE A 66 8.09 6.13 -11.18
CA PHE A 66 7.34 5.76 -12.37
C PHE A 66 8.15 4.81 -13.24
N GLY A 67 7.52 3.76 -13.76
CA GLY A 67 8.20 2.82 -14.64
C GLY A 67 8.49 3.45 -16.00
N ASN A 68 9.59 3.04 -16.63
CA ASN A 68 9.99 3.43 -17.99
C ASN A 68 8.80 3.45 -18.97
N ARG A 69 7.86 2.50 -18.82
CA ARG A 69 6.74 2.33 -19.74
C ARG A 69 5.68 3.43 -19.67
N CYS A 70 5.58 4.12 -18.54
CA CYS A 70 4.65 5.21 -18.29
C CYS A 70 5.35 6.52 -17.93
N ASP A 71 6.69 6.58 -18.04
CA ASP A 71 7.47 7.78 -17.76
C ASP A 71 8.33 8.29 -18.94
N PRO A 72 7.72 9.03 -19.88
CA PRO A 72 8.50 9.77 -20.88
C PRO A 72 8.98 11.16 -20.42
N ASP A 73 8.92 11.51 -19.12
CA ASP A 73 9.36 12.80 -18.57
C ASP A 73 10.86 12.74 -18.20
N LEU A 74 11.71 12.68 -19.23
CA LEU A 74 13.16 12.52 -19.13
C LEU A 74 13.91 13.61 -18.34
N ASN A 75 13.23 14.64 -17.85
CA ASN A 75 13.79 15.62 -16.92
C ASN A 75 13.00 15.79 -15.61
N ASN A 76 12.04 14.92 -15.35
CA ASN A 76 11.23 14.80 -14.13
C ASN A 76 10.63 16.16 -13.74
N SER A 77 10.11 16.88 -14.74
CA SER A 77 9.44 18.18 -14.56
C SER A 77 7.99 18.08 -14.11
N GLY A 78 7.45 16.86 -14.10
CA GLY A 78 6.04 16.52 -13.91
C GLY A 78 5.19 16.64 -15.19
N ILE A 79 5.78 16.86 -16.37
CA ILE A 79 5.05 16.98 -17.64
C ILE A 79 5.93 16.70 -18.85
N VAL A 80 5.52 15.73 -19.68
CA VAL A 80 6.20 15.44 -20.95
C VAL A 80 5.96 16.58 -21.92
N ASN A 81 7.03 17.25 -22.36
CA ASN A 81 6.93 18.39 -23.26
C ASN A 81 8.12 18.47 -24.23
N PHE A 82 8.35 19.64 -24.83
CA PHE A 82 9.42 19.82 -25.81
C PHE A 82 10.83 19.61 -25.20
N ALA A 83 11.01 19.86 -23.90
CA ALA A 83 12.27 19.58 -23.21
C ALA A 83 12.61 18.08 -23.27
N ASP A 84 11.63 17.22 -23.01
CA ASP A 84 11.78 15.75 -23.07
C ASP A 84 12.04 15.27 -24.48
N VAL A 85 11.31 15.80 -25.46
CA VAL A 85 11.56 15.51 -26.89
C VAL A 85 12.99 15.89 -27.28
N ALA A 86 13.53 16.99 -26.75
CA ALA A 86 14.90 17.40 -27.01
C ALA A 86 15.93 16.44 -26.38
N ILE A 87 15.67 15.94 -25.17
CA ILE A 87 16.51 14.93 -24.51
C ILE A 87 16.45 13.62 -25.30
N PHE A 88 15.24 13.13 -25.59
CA PHE A 88 15.00 11.93 -26.39
C PHE A 88 15.72 11.98 -27.74
N SER A 89 15.64 13.12 -28.44
CA SER A 89 16.34 13.33 -29.72
C SER A 89 17.86 13.22 -29.60
N GLY A 90 18.42 13.56 -28.43
CA GLY A 90 19.85 13.44 -28.14
C GLY A 90 20.31 11.99 -27.94
N VAL A 91 19.41 11.10 -27.56
CA VAL A 91 19.68 9.68 -27.27
C VAL A 91 19.04 8.71 -28.26
N TYR A 92 18.42 9.22 -29.34
CA TYR A 92 17.82 8.39 -30.39
C TYR A 92 18.85 7.46 -31.05
N LEU A 93 18.49 6.18 -31.24
CA LEU A 93 19.36 5.08 -31.70
C LEU A 93 20.52 4.75 -30.75
N SER A 94 20.33 4.98 -29.45
CA SER A 94 21.25 4.54 -28.39
C SER A 94 20.67 3.38 -27.58
N ALA A 95 21.37 2.98 -26.53
CA ALA A 95 20.90 2.04 -25.51
C ALA A 95 20.77 2.76 -24.15
N ASP A 96 20.38 4.03 -24.18
CA ASP A 96 20.07 4.79 -22.97
C ASP A 96 18.91 4.12 -22.23
N PRO A 97 19.11 3.66 -20.98
CA PRO A 97 18.10 2.89 -20.27
C PRO A 97 16.93 3.73 -19.80
N VAL A 98 17.06 5.07 -19.71
CA VAL A 98 15.97 5.95 -19.27
C VAL A 98 15.03 6.23 -20.44
N ALA A 99 15.58 6.42 -21.65
CA ALA A 99 14.78 6.65 -22.86
C ALA A 99 14.33 5.36 -23.59
N ASP A 100 14.66 4.18 -23.08
CA ASP A 100 14.20 2.86 -23.55
C ASP A 100 12.90 2.48 -22.83
N PHE A 101 11.81 3.17 -23.20
CA PHE A 101 10.51 3.10 -22.55
C PHE A 101 9.80 1.77 -22.79
N ASP A 102 10.06 1.09 -23.91
CA ASP A 102 9.55 -0.26 -24.16
C ASP A 102 10.46 -1.39 -23.64
N SER A 103 11.61 -1.01 -23.05
CA SER A 103 12.62 -1.93 -22.49
C SER A 103 13.12 -2.98 -23.49
N SER A 104 13.18 -2.62 -24.77
CA SER A 104 13.69 -3.49 -25.83
C SER A 104 15.22 -3.50 -25.92
N GLY A 105 15.89 -2.63 -25.18
CA GLY A 105 17.34 -2.42 -25.17
C GLY A 105 17.83 -1.40 -26.19
N ALA A 106 16.92 -0.65 -26.83
CA ALA A 106 17.28 0.31 -27.86
C ALA A 106 16.27 1.45 -28.00
N VAL A 107 16.73 2.69 -27.85
CA VAL A 107 15.92 3.90 -28.06
C VAL A 107 15.63 4.07 -29.55
N ASN A 108 14.38 3.88 -29.96
CA ASN A 108 13.97 3.88 -31.35
C ASN A 108 12.58 4.51 -31.56
N PHE A 109 11.94 4.24 -32.71
CA PHE A 109 10.65 4.85 -33.03
C PHE A 109 9.50 4.33 -32.13
N ILE A 110 9.65 3.15 -31.52
CA ILE A 110 8.67 2.60 -30.57
C ILE A 110 8.68 3.45 -29.29
N ASP A 111 9.85 3.78 -28.75
CA ASP A 111 9.96 4.69 -27.60
C ASP A 111 9.42 6.08 -27.93
N PHE A 112 9.67 6.58 -29.15
CA PHE A 112 9.10 7.85 -29.58
C PHE A 112 7.56 7.83 -29.60
N SER A 113 6.94 6.68 -29.87
CA SER A 113 5.47 6.58 -29.80
C SER A 113 4.94 6.78 -28.38
N LEU A 114 5.68 6.33 -27.35
CA LEU A 114 5.35 6.57 -25.95
C LEU A 114 5.52 8.05 -25.57
N VAL A 115 6.60 8.71 -26.03
CA VAL A 115 6.75 10.17 -25.87
C VAL A 115 5.56 10.93 -26.47
N ALA A 116 5.08 10.49 -27.64
CA ALA A 116 3.96 11.12 -28.32
C ALA A 116 2.63 10.91 -27.58
N ASP A 117 2.40 9.71 -27.04
CA ASP A 117 1.19 9.38 -26.28
C ASP A 117 1.07 10.20 -24.99
N PHE A 118 2.20 10.52 -24.35
CA PHE A 118 2.25 11.30 -23.12
C PHE A 118 2.44 12.81 -23.34
N TYR A 119 2.58 13.29 -24.58
CA TYR A 119 2.88 14.71 -24.83
C TYR A 119 1.85 15.66 -24.20
N LEU A 120 2.33 16.60 -23.37
CA LEU A 120 1.57 17.52 -22.51
C LEU A 120 0.77 16.84 -21.38
N SER A 121 1.17 15.64 -20.98
CA SER A 121 0.62 14.90 -19.85
C SER A 121 1.72 14.61 -18.81
N PRO A 122 1.37 14.45 -17.53
CA PRO A 122 2.30 13.94 -16.53
C PRO A 122 2.65 12.46 -16.80
N PRO A 123 3.76 11.95 -16.25
CA PRO A 123 4.04 10.51 -16.23
C PRO A 123 3.04 9.73 -15.36
N GLY A 124 3.01 8.42 -15.54
CA GLY A 124 2.18 7.50 -14.77
C GLY A 124 0.76 7.29 -15.31
N PRO A 125 -0.20 6.91 -14.44
CA PRO A 125 -0.06 6.79 -12.98
C PRO A 125 0.88 5.64 -12.57
N GLY A 126 1.66 5.86 -11.51
CA GLY A 126 2.49 4.84 -10.87
C GLY A 126 1.75 4.16 -9.72
N ALA A 127 2.51 3.75 -8.70
CA ALA A 127 1.97 2.99 -7.58
C ALA A 127 0.91 3.79 -6.82
N VAL A 128 -0.24 3.17 -6.57
CA VAL A 128 -1.31 3.83 -5.83
C VAL A 128 -1.01 3.75 -4.34
N ILE A 129 -0.61 4.88 -3.75
CA ILE A 129 -0.28 4.93 -2.32
C ILE A 129 -1.57 4.93 -1.49
N PRO A 130 -1.79 3.92 -0.60
CA PRO A 130 -2.95 3.94 0.28
C PRO A 130 -2.85 5.09 1.28
N THR A 131 -4.00 5.61 1.69
CA THR A 131 -4.12 6.63 2.72
C THR A 131 -4.61 6.04 4.03
N TYR A 132 -4.36 6.74 5.13
CA TYR A 132 -4.90 6.30 6.42
C TYR A 132 -6.43 6.28 6.38
N THR A 133 -7.08 7.37 5.98
CA THR A 133 -8.52 7.54 6.10
C THR A 133 -9.29 6.59 5.19
N ALA A 134 -8.82 6.41 3.95
CA ALA A 134 -9.52 5.55 2.99
C ALA A 134 -9.20 4.07 3.17
N ASP A 135 -7.95 3.72 3.51
CA ASP A 135 -7.45 2.35 3.34
C ASP A 135 -7.03 1.70 4.67
N ALA A 136 -6.15 2.35 5.45
CA ALA A 136 -5.60 1.74 6.65
C ALA A 136 -6.58 1.79 7.85
N GLN A 137 -7.30 2.90 8.03
CA GLN A 137 -8.22 3.13 9.14
C GLN A 137 -9.36 2.11 9.19
N PRO A 138 -10.04 1.74 8.08
CA PRO A 138 -11.06 0.68 8.12
C PRO A 138 -10.52 -0.66 8.63
N ILE A 139 -9.28 -1.00 8.29
CA ILE A 139 -8.62 -2.24 8.76
C ILE A 139 -8.35 -2.15 10.26
N PHE A 140 -7.74 -1.04 10.72
CA PHE A 140 -7.48 -0.84 12.15
C PHE A 140 -8.77 -0.71 12.97
N ALA A 141 -9.82 -0.11 12.43
CA ALA A 141 -11.12 0.00 13.08
C ALA A 141 -11.78 -1.38 13.28
N ASP A 142 -11.70 -2.27 12.28
CA ASP A 142 -12.23 -3.64 12.39
C ASP A 142 -11.39 -4.52 13.31
N LYS A 143 -10.07 -4.57 13.07
CA LYS A 143 -9.17 -5.56 13.69
C LYS A 143 -8.55 -5.11 15.02
N CYS A 144 -8.39 -3.82 15.24
CA CYS A 144 -7.56 -3.30 16.32
C CYS A 144 -8.37 -2.49 17.35
N ALA A 145 -9.30 -1.65 16.92
CA ALA A 145 -10.08 -0.78 17.81
C ALA A 145 -10.86 -1.49 18.94
N PRO A 146 -11.36 -2.74 18.78
CA PRO A 146 -12.01 -3.44 19.89
C PRO A 146 -11.12 -3.65 21.12
N CYS A 147 -9.79 -3.67 20.94
CA CYS A 147 -8.81 -3.90 22.00
C CYS A 147 -7.89 -2.68 22.25
N HIS A 148 -7.78 -1.78 21.28
CA HIS A 148 -6.93 -0.58 21.32
C HIS A 148 -7.79 0.69 21.44
N THR A 149 -8.31 0.90 22.66
CA THR A 149 -9.11 2.07 23.04
C THR A 149 -8.31 3.02 23.93
N SER A 150 -8.87 4.19 24.22
CA SER A 150 -8.26 5.31 24.95
C SER A 150 -7.86 5.01 26.41
N LEU A 151 -8.05 3.78 26.88
CA LEU A 151 -7.76 3.30 28.24
C LEU A 151 -6.39 2.63 28.40
N GLY A 152 -5.47 2.79 27.44
CA GLY A 152 -4.03 2.62 27.70
C GLY A 152 -3.46 1.20 27.62
N SER A 153 -3.94 0.37 26.71
CA SER A 153 -3.28 -0.92 26.39
C SER A 153 -2.63 -0.87 25.01
N GLY A 154 -1.35 -0.46 24.99
CA GLY A 154 -0.36 -0.54 23.91
C GLY A 154 -0.90 -0.74 22.50
N GLY A 155 -1.09 0.37 21.77
CA GLY A 155 -1.62 0.43 20.41
C GLY A 155 -2.35 1.74 20.08
N HIS A 156 -2.54 2.61 21.10
CA HIS A 156 -3.23 3.90 20.98
C HIS A 156 -4.63 3.74 20.32
N ASN A 157 -5.27 4.79 19.83
CA ASN A 157 -6.54 4.70 19.09
C ASN A 157 -6.27 4.72 17.58
N ILE A 158 -5.32 3.92 17.10
CA ILE A 158 -4.93 3.88 15.67
C ILE A 158 -6.08 3.47 14.74
N GLY A 159 -7.15 2.86 15.25
CA GLY A 159 -8.38 2.62 14.48
C GLY A 159 -9.35 3.81 14.43
N SER A 160 -9.02 4.93 15.08
CA SER A 160 -9.94 6.06 15.25
C SER A 160 -9.28 7.43 15.04
N THR A 161 -7.96 7.53 15.10
CA THR A 161 -7.25 8.81 14.97
C THR A 161 -5.93 8.62 14.23
N TYR A 162 -5.79 9.31 13.10
CA TYR A 162 -4.56 9.32 12.30
C TYR A 162 -3.33 9.73 13.12
N ALA A 163 -3.45 10.76 13.96
CA ALA A 163 -2.36 11.24 14.80
C ALA A 163 -1.77 10.15 15.72
N ASP A 164 -2.58 9.16 16.12
CA ASP A 164 -2.11 8.07 16.98
C ASP A 164 -1.17 7.11 16.23
N ALA A 165 -1.20 7.07 14.89
CA ALA A 165 -0.26 6.29 14.09
C ALA A 165 1.20 6.74 14.27
N PHE A 166 1.44 8.02 14.52
CA PHE A 166 2.77 8.64 14.62
C PHE A 166 3.35 8.66 16.04
N LEU A 167 2.56 8.29 17.04
CA LEU A 167 3.05 8.24 18.41
C LEU A 167 4.16 7.20 18.53
N ASP A 168 5.07 7.41 19.47
CA ASP A 168 6.05 6.38 19.81
C ASP A 168 5.29 5.11 20.28
N ALA A 169 5.62 3.96 19.67
CA ALA A 169 5.04 2.69 20.05
C ALA A 169 5.40 2.27 21.48
N ASN A 170 6.50 2.82 22.03
CA ASN A 170 7.04 2.57 23.37
C ASN A 170 7.04 1.07 23.72
N ASN A 171 7.56 0.26 22.81
CA ASN A 171 7.58 -1.19 22.93
C ASN A 171 8.97 -1.75 22.58
N PRO A 172 9.58 -2.57 23.46
CA PRO A 172 10.91 -3.12 23.23
C PRO A 172 11.09 -3.90 21.93
N SER A 173 10.01 -4.45 21.37
CA SER A 173 10.05 -5.26 20.14
C SER A 173 10.15 -4.42 18.85
N CYS A 174 10.01 -3.10 18.96
CA CYS A 174 9.94 -2.17 17.83
C CYS A 174 10.47 -0.79 18.27
N ALA A 175 11.59 -0.79 19.01
CA ALA A 175 12.14 0.43 19.60
C ALA A 175 12.47 1.48 18.53
N GLY A 176 12.02 2.72 18.73
CA GLY A 176 12.22 3.83 17.80
C GLY A 176 11.23 3.89 16.63
N LEU A 177 10.26 2.97 16.58
CA LEU A 177 9.21 2.96 15.57
C LEU A 177 7.92 3.58 16.11
N ASN A 178 7.12 4.12 15.20
CA ASN A 178 5.80 4.62 15.53
C ASN A 178 4.78 3.48 15.69
N VAL A 179 3.56 3.81 16.10
CA VAL A 179 2.49 2.85 16.36
C VAL A 179 2.14 2.05 15.11
N ALA A 180 2.02 2.70 13.95
CA ALA A 180 1.68 2.04 12.69
C ALA A 180 2.71 0.97 12.32
N GLN A 181 3.99 1.35 12.28
CA GLN A 181 5.12 0.46 11.98
C GLN A 181 5.21 -0.69 12.98
N CYS A 182 5.08 -0.38 14.27
CA CYS A 182 5.13 -1.42 15.30
C CYS A 182 3.92 -2.36 15.24
N ALA A 183 2.73 -1.87 14.90
CA ALA A 183 1.53 -2.69 14.75
C ALA A 183 1.76 -3.76 13.68
N LEU A 184 2.27 -3.37 12.51
CA LEU A 184 2.53 -4.31 11.42
C LEU A 184 3.58 -5.36 11.78
N ILE A 185 4.72 -4.96 12.37
CA ILE A 185 5.75 -5.90 12.85
C ILE A 185 5.17 -6.94 13.81
N ARG A 186 4.27 -6.51 14.69
CA ARG A 186 3.65 -7.38 15.69
C ARG A 186 2.58 -8.29 15.11
N ILE A 187 1.92 -7.89 14.02
CA ILE A 187 1.02 -8.73 13.25
C ILE A 187 1.84 -9.80 12.51
N GLN A 188 2.86 -9.40 11.77
CA GLN A 188 3.69 -10.27 10.94
C GLN A 188 4.50 -11.30 11.74
N ASN A 189 4.81 -11.03 13.01
CA ASN A 189 5.47 -11.99 13.90
C ASN A 189 4.52 -12.83 14.77
N GLY A 190 3.19 -12.71 14.54
CA GLY A 190 2.16 -13.45 15.27
C GLY A 190 1.97 -13.01 16.73
N SER A 191 2.65 -11.95 17.19
CA SER A 191 2.48 -11.46 18.57
C SER A 191 1.18 -10.69 18.80
N MET A 192 0.51 -10.30 17.71
CA MET A 192 -0.82 -9.71 17.71
C MET A 192 -1.71 -10.32 16.62
N PRO A 193 -3.02 -10.49 16.89
CA PRO A 193 -3.67 -10.33 18.19
C PRO A 193 -3.29 -11.44 19.20
N ARG A 194 -3.02 -11.05 20.45
CA ARG A 194 -2.57 -11.99 21.49
C ARG A 194 -3.62 -13.08 21.76
N GLY A 195 -3.21 -14.34 21.68
CA GLY A 195 -4.08 -15.47 21.99
C GLY A 195 -5.12 -15.78 20.91
N ALA A 196 -5.08 -15.09 19.76
CA ALA A 196 -5.95 -15.37 18.63
C ALA A 196 -5.44 -16.51 17.73
N GLY A 197 -4.21 -16.97 17.95
CA GLY A 197 -3.59 -18.05 17.16
C GLY A 197 -3.10 -17.63 15.78
N CYS A 198 -2.93 -16.32 15.53
CA CYS A 198 -2.34 -15.82 14.29
C CYS A 198 -0.84 -16.07 14.27
N THR A 199 -0.34 -16.54 13.13
CA THR A 199 1.08 -16.78 12.87
C THR A 199 1.77 -15.56 12.29
N GLY A 200 0.99 -14.67 11.67
CA GLY A 200 1.48 -13.53 10.90
C GLY A 200 1.62 -13.83 9.41
N ASP A 201 1.57 -15.11 9.01
CA ASP A 201 1.52 -15.54 7.62
C ASP A 201 0.05 -15.67 7.17
N PRO A 202 -0.43 -14.81 6.26
CA PRO A 202 -1.81 -14.88 5.76
C PRO A 202 -2.19 -16.22 5.13
N VAL A 203 -1.24 -16.97 4.59
CA VAL A 203 -1.48 -18.28 3.97
C VAL A 203 -1.84 -19.31 5.05
N LEU A 204 -1.17 -19.24 6.20
CA LEU A 204 -1.40 -20.13 7.34
C LEU A 204 -2.59 -19.70 8.20
N ASP A 205 -2.88 -18.39 8.20
CA ASP A 205 -3.94 -17.79 9.00
C ASP A 205 -5.31 -17.82 8.30
N VAL A 206 -5.40 -18.46 7.13
CA VAL A 206 -6.63 -18.54 6.33
C VAL A 206 -7.79 -19.13 7.14
N GLY A 207 -8.94 -18.46 7.11
CA GLY A 207 -10.14 -18.86 7.84
C GLY A 207 -10.17 -18.43 9.31
N ASN A 208 -9.09 -17.87 9.85
CA ASN A 208 -9.11 -17.23 11.17
C ASN A 208 -9.51 -15.76 11.05
N SER A 209 -10.76 -15.43 11.35
CA SER A 209 -11.31 -14.07 11.20
C SER A 209 -10.66 -13.01 12.09
N ALA A 210 -9.89 -13.43 13.11
CA ALA A 210 -9.15 -12.52 13.98
C ALA A 210 -7.81 -12.07 13.35
N CYS A 211 -7.29 -12.80 12.37
CA CYS A 211 -6.04 -12.47 11.69
C CYS A 211 -6.30 -11.53 10.50
N LEU A 212 -5.28 -10.77 10.11
CA LEU A 212 -5.35 -9.95 8.90
C LEU A 212 -5.13 -10.84 7.67
N SER A 213 -5.92 -10.60 6.63
CA SER A 213 -5.69 -11.21 5.31
C SER A 213 -4.41 -10.67 4.67
N ALA A 214 -4.00 -11.29 3.55
CA ALA A 214 -2.86 -10.82 2.75
C ALA A 214 -3.07 -9.37 2.33
N ASP A 215 -4.20 -9.07 1.69
CA ASP A 215 -4.55 -7.72 1.23
C ASP A 215 -4.55 -6.68 2.37
N GLN A 216 -5.02 -7.07 3.57
CA GLN A 216 -5.04 -6.17 4.72
C GLN A 216 -3.63 -5.85 5.24
N GLN A 217 -2.77 -6.86 5.38
CA GLN A 217 -1.37 -6.62 5.76
C GLN A 217 -0.64 -5.80 4.69
N PHE A 218 -0.95 -6.07 3.43
CA PHE A 218 -0.36 -5.44 2.26
C PHE A 218 -0.71 -3.95 2.16
N ILE A 219 -1.97 -3.58 2.38
CA ILE A 219 -2.38 -2.17 2.43
C ILE A 219 -1.70 -1.42 3.56
N ILE A 220 -1.61 -2.01 4.75
CA ILE A 220 -0.93 -1.37 5.88
C ILE A 220 0.57 -1.18 5.57
N GLN A 221 1.20 -2.17 4.94
CA GLN A 221 2.60 -2.09 4.53
C GLN A 221 2.81 -0.97 3.50
N ALA A 222 2.01 -0.94 2.43
CA ALA A 222 2.11 0.08 1.38
C ALA A 222 1.83 1.50 1.91
N TRP A 223 0.88 1.65 2.85
CA TRP A 223 0.64 2.93 3.53
C TRP A 223 1.85 3.39 4.37
N ILE A 224 2.51 2.46 5.08
CA ILE A 224 3.73 2.74 5.84
C ILE A 224 4.88 3.14 4.91
N ASP A 225 5.07 2.39 3.83
CA ASP A 225 6.16 2.61 2.87
C ASP A 225 5.96 3.91 2.07
N GLY A 226 4.70 4.28 1.81
CA GLY A 226 4.29 5.56 1.22
C GLY A 226 4.43 6.78 2.12
N GLY A 227 5.02 6.63 3.32
CA GLY A 227 5.25 7.74 4.25
C GLY A 227 4.05 8.11 5.12
N LEU A 228 3.10 7.18 5.30
CA LEU A 228 1.93 7.32 6.14
C LEU A 228 1.02 8.50 5.77
N PRO A 229 0.58 8.70 4.51
CA PRO A 229 -0.33 9.79 4.18
C PRO A 229 -1.70 9.65 4.88
N GLU A 230 -2.36 10.78 5.16
CA GLU A 230 -3.67 10.82 5.85
C GLU A 230 -4.84 10.45 4.94
#